data_AF-A0A945E524-F1
#
_entry.id   AF-A0A945E524-F1
#
_cell.length_a   1.000
_cell.length_b   1.000
_cell.length_c   1.000
_cell.angle_alpha   90.00
_cell.angle_beta   90.00
_cell.angle_gamma   90.00
#
_symmetry.space_group_name_H-M   'P 1'
#
loop_
_entity.id
_entity.type
_entity.pdbx_description
1 polymer ?
#
loop_
_entity_poly.entity_id
_entity_poly.type
_entity_poly.pdbx_seq_one_letter_code
_entity_poly.pdbx_strand_id
1 'polypeptide(L)' 'MNAIAVLGTQELLIVGILILVMFGGSRIPKLARNLGRAQRELQKGLAEGQADVEGDEGT' A
#
# COMPACT_ATOMS: atom_id res chain seq x y z
N MET A 1 24.54 23.91 4.51
CA MET A 1 23.97 22.79 3.75
C MET A 1 22.57 22.51 4.25
N ASN A 2 21.54 22.86 3.47
CA ASN A 2 20.15 22.55 3.79
C ASN A 2 19.68 21.47 2.81
N ALA A 3 20.16 20.24 2.98
CA ALA A 3 19.95 19.16 2.00
C ALA A 3 18.60 18.43 2.14
N ILE A 4 17.79 18.75 3.16
CA ILE A 4 16.64 17.90 3.55
C ILE A 4 15.32 18.70 3.63
N ALA A 5 15.36 20.04 3.65
CA ALA A 5 14.16 20.83 3.95
C ALA A 5 13.19 20.99 2.76
N VAL A 6 13.64 20.89 1.52
CA VAL A 6 12.80 21.01 0.32
C VAL A 6 13.46 20.24 -0.81
N LEU A 7 13.28 18.91 -0.88
CA LEU A 7 13.34 18.28 -2.20
C LEU A 7 12.15 18.86 -2.95
N GLY A 8 12.40 19.82 -3.82
CA GLY A 8 11.36 20.43 -4.62
C GLY A 8 10.67 19.38 -5.48
N THR A 9 9.54 19.78 -6.06
CA THR A 9 8.77 18.92 -6.98
C THR A 9 9.66 18.34 -8.08
N GLN A 10 10.71 19.07 -8.49
CA GLN A 10 11.65 18.65 -9.52
C GLN A 10 12.58 17.52 -9.06
N GLU A 11 13.18 17.61 -7.87
CA GLU A 11 14.03 16.55 -7.31
C GLU A 11 13.23 15.27 -7.05
N LEU A 12 12.01 15.39 -6.52
CA LEU A 12 11.10 14.25 -6.35
C LEU A 12 10.73 13.59 -7.68
N LEU A 13 10.54 14.38 -8.74
CA LEU A 13 10.29 13.86 -10.09
C LEU A 13 11.49 13.06 -10.61
N ILE A 14 12.71 13.58 -10.44
CA ILE A 14 13.94 12.89 -10.86
C ILE A 14 14.11 11.56 -10.12
N VAL A 15 13.93 11.57 -8.80
CA VAL A 15 14.01 10.35 -7.98
C VAL A 15 12.89 9.37 -8.35
N GLY A 16 11.68 9.87 -8.57
CA GLY A 16 10.54 9.07 -9.01
C GLY A 16 10.79 8.39 -10.37
N ILE A 17 11.38 9.11 -11.33
CA ILE A 17 11.78 8.55 -12.63
C ILE A 17 12.87 7.49 -12.45
N LEU A 18 13.88 7.72 -11.60
CA LEU A 18 14.93 6.74 -11.35
C LEU A 18 14.36 5.43 -10.78
N ILE A 19 13.48 5.53 -9.79
CA ILE A 19 12.75 4.38 -9.24
C ILE A 19 11.91 3.71 -10.33
N LEU A 20 11.22 4.49 -11.17
CA LEU A 20 10.41 3.97 -12.27
C LEU A 20 11.25 3.20 -13.30
N VAL A 21 12.49 3.62 -13.56
CA VAL A 21 13.42 2.92 -14.48
C VAL A 21 13.92 1.62 -13.84
N MET A 22 14.35 1.65 -12.57
CA MET A 22 14.86 0.46 -11.88
C MET A 22 13.79 -0.63 -11.71
N PHE A 23 12.58 -0.23 -11.33
CA PHE A 23 11.48 -1.16 -11.11
C PHE A 23 10.68 -1.42 -12.41
N GLY A 24 10.69 -0.49 -13.37
CA GLY A 24 9.85 -0.52 -14.55
C GLY A 24 8.43 -0.02 -14.28
N GLY A 25 7.87 0.77 -15.21
CA GLY A 25 6.59 1.47 -15.04
C GLY A 25 5.38 0.59 -14.71
N SER A 26 5.45 -0.71 -15.01
CA SER A 26 4.36 -1.65 -14.71
C SER A 26 4.44 -2.31 -13.33
N ARG A 27 5.57 -2.23 -12.59
CA ARG A 27 5.70 -2.91 -11.29
C ARG A 27 4.99 -2.17 -10.16
N ILE A 28 5.10 -0.84 -10.10
CA ILE A 28 4.40 0.00 -9.13
C ILE A 28 2.87 -0.25 -9.13
N PRO A 29 2.16 -0.20 -10.28
CA PRO A 29 0.71 -0.44 -10.30
C PRO A 29 0.34 -1.89 -10.00
N LYS A 30 1.17 -2.87 -10.39
CA LYS A 30 0.96 -4.28 -10.04
C LYS A 30 1.08 -4.51 -8.54
N LEU A 31 2.09 -3.94 -7.90
CA LEU A 31 2.27 -3.99 -6.44
C LEU A 31 1.10 -3.32 -5.72
N ALA A 32 0.68 -2.13 -6.15
CA ALA A 32 -0.47 -1.44 -5.58
C ALA A 32 -1.77 -2.27 -5.70
N ARG A 33 -2.00 -2.89 -6.87
CA ARG A 33 -3.19 -3.74 -7.08
C ARG A 33 -3.16 -4.99 -6.20
N ASN A 34 -2.01 -5.65 -6.08
CA ASN A 34 -1.86 -6.86 -5.28
C ASN A 34 -1.98 -6.55 -3.78
N LEU A 35 -1.32 -5.49 -3.32
CA LEU A 35 -1.42 -5.02 -1.94
C LEU A 35 -2.86 -4.60 -1.60
N GLY A 36 -3.55 -3.92 -2.51
CA GLY A 36 -4.95 -3.53 -2.33
C GLY A 36 -5.90 -4.73 -2.24
N ARG A 37 -5.66 -5.80 -3.00
CA ARG A 37 -6.42 -7.05 -2.87
C ARG A 37 -6.14 -7.73 -1.54
N ALA A 38 -4.87 -7.88 -1.17
CA ALA A 38 -4.46 -8.48 0.11
C ALA A 38 -5.03 -7.73 1.31
N GLN A 39 -4.99 -6.39 1.30
CA GLN A 39 -5.60 -5.57 2.36
C GLN A 39 -7.11 -5.76 2.45
N ARG A 40 -7.83 -5.89 1.32
CA ARG A 40 -9.27 -6.14 1.33
C ARG A 40 -9.62 -7.52 1.87
N GLU A 41 -8.89 -8.55 1.46
CA GLU A 41 -9.07 -9.92 1.95
C GLU A 41 -8.75 -10.02 3.44
N LEU A 42 -7.69 -9.33 3.91
CA LEU A 42 -7.37 -9.24 5.33
C LEU A 42 -8.51 -8.57 6.13
N GLN A 43 -9.00 -7.41 5.68
CA GLN A 43 -10.12 -6.72 6.34
C GLN A 43 -11.37 -7.59 6.39
N LYS A 44 -11.68 -8.30 5.30
CA LYS A 44 -12.83 -9.21 5.24
C LYS A 44 -12.68 -10.37 6.22
N GLY A 45 -11.53 -11.04 6.24
CA GLY A 45 -11.28 -12.15 7.17
C GLY A 45 -11.29 -11.71 8.64
N LEU A 46 -10.81 -10.49 8.95
CA LEU A 46 -10.90 -9.94 10.30
C LEU A 46 -12.33 -9.61 10.72
N ALA A 47 -13.18 -9.15 9.80
CA ALA A 47 -14.58 -8.86 10.08
C ALA A 47 -15.41 -10.15 10.24
N GLU A 48 -15.18 -11.14 9.39
CA GLU A 48 -15.81 -12.47 9.50
C GLU A 48 -15.40 -13.15 10.82
N GLY A 49 -14.11 -13.14 11.16
CA GLY A 49 -13.63 -13.71 12.42
C GLY A 49 -14.13 -12.99 13.68
N GLN A 50 -14.46 -11.69 13.59
CA GLN A 50 -15.11 -10.96 14.69
C GLN A 50 -16.59 -11.33 14.81
N ALA A 51 -17.30 -11.45 13.69
CA ALA A 51 -18.71 -11.83 13.66
C ALA A 51 -18.93 -13.28 14.16
N ASP A 52 -17.98 -14.19 13.89
CA ASP A 52 -18.03 -15.57 14.40
C ASP A 52 -17.83 -15.64 15.92
N VAL A 53 -17.06 -14.72 16.53
CA VAL A 53 -16.83 -14.65 17.98
C VAL A 53 -18.04 -14.06 18.72
N GLU A 54 -18.72 -13.06 18.14
CA GLU A 54 -19.95 -12.49 18.73
C GLU A 54 -21.20 -13.37 18.56
N GLY A 55 -21.19 -14.32 17.61
CA GLY A 55 -22.30 -15.22 17.32
C GLY A 55 -22.41 -16.47 18.21
N ASP A 56 -21.37 -16.80 18.99
CA ASP A 56 -21.28 -18.02 19.82
C ASP A 56 -21.67 -17.79 21.30
N GLU A 57 -21.81 -16.55 21.76
CA GLU A 57 -22.19 -16.22 23.15
C GLU A 57 -23.71 -16.03 23.37
N GLY A 58 -24.56 -16.55 22.47
CA GLY A 58 -26.00 -16.24 22.41
C GLY A 58 -27.01 -17.38 22.46
N THR A 59 -26.60 -18.65 22.61
CA THR A 59 -27.52 -19.78 22.82
C THR A 59 -27.01 -20.80 23.82
#